data_AF-A0A8J7XV90-F1
#
_entry.id   AF-A0A8J7XV90-F1
#
_cell.length_a   1.000
_cell.length_b   1.000
_cell.length_c   1.000
_cell.angle_alpha   90.00
_cell.angle_beta   90.00
_cell.angle_gamma   90.00
#
_symmetry.space_group_name_H-M   'P 1'
#
loop_
_entity.id
_entity.type
_entity.pdbx_description
1 polymer ?
#
loop_
_entity_poly.entity_id
_entity_poly.type
_entity_poly.pdbx_seq_one_letter_code
_entity_poly.pdbx_strand_id
1 'polypeptide(L)'
;MKDWHHALQKWATLLLNKVEDTYYNLKRYYILREIVDIPKNDPDVVTLHKTLIHGILDKQMENGSWDNKVYNYEEGTTHQVMKLVDLGVNINDDSIKKAVNYMFSFQRENGAFMQNEPSCGAEASLVVTNAVVMALSRTGYADDPRVVKAYNWLCTWQQQDGSWLSPGAQSRREKGGYPYCYCGIHQTRNILLGLSTSETMRKSEAAVRGVDYLLGLYGYKHTITVTEAVEPPLYRYMEEPLTSFEGAWHDPRVVPPEFGLISPEDIDRKVEVFTTQHVLGALLMLGHGLKNEKIKKGHDRLLELIRADEVSLETVMTIQGLHQPFNVFSFRGH
;
A
#
# COMPACT_ATOMS: atom_id res chain seq x y z
N MET A 1 16.48 2.25 -23.55
CA MET A 1 15.61 1.65 -22.52
C MET A 1 16.12 0.25 -22.27
N LYS A 2 16.56 -0.07 -21.04
CA LYS A 2 16.82 -1.47 -20.66
C LYS A 2 15.55 -2.27 -20.99
N ASP A 3 15.70 -3.46 -21.53
CA ASP A 3 14.58 -4.37 -21.78
C ASP A 3 13.99 -4.82 -20.43
N TRP A 4 13.04 -4.04 -19.91
CA TRP A 4 12.42 -4.31 -18.62
C TRP A 4 11.66 -5.63 -18.63
N HIS A 5 11.15 -6.08 -19.78
CA HIS A 5 10.51 -7.39 -19.91
C HIS A 5 11.52 -8.52 -19.67
N HIS A 6 12.74 -8.41 -20.20
CA HIS A 6 13.80 -9.38 -19.90
C HIS A 6 14.19 -9.36 -18.41
N ALA A 7 14.23 -8.17 -17.80
CA ALA A 7 14.48 -8.04 -16.36
C ALA A 7 13.37 -8.67 -15.50
N LEU A 8 12.10 -8.55 -15.92
CA LEU A 8 10.95 -9.13 -15.23
C LEU A 8 11.05 -10.64 -15.08
N GLN A 9 11.40 -11.37 -16.15
CA GLN A 9 11.52 -12.83 -16.09
C GLN A 9 12.61 -13.26 -15.11
N LYS A 10 13.76 -12.58 -15.13
CA LYS A 10 14.83 -12.83 -14.16
C LYS A 10 14.39 -12.53 -12.73
N TRP A 11 13.68 -11.43 -12.50
CA TRP A 11 13.15 -11.08 -11.19
C TRP A 11 12.07 -12.05 -10.71
N ALA A 12 11.23 -12.57 -11.60
CA ALA A 12 10.22 -13.57 -11.27
C ALA A 12 10.86 -14.83 -10.69
N THR A 13 11.92 -15.35 -11.32
CA THR A 13 12.67 -16.50 -10.79
C THR A 13 13.25 -16.20 -9.40
N LEU A 14 13.84 -15.02 -9.20
CA LEU A 14 14.41 -14.64 -7.91
C LEU A 14 13.32 -14.49 -6.83
N LEU A 15 12.17 -13.91 -7.17
CA LEU A 15 11.03 -13.79 -6.27
C LEU A 15 10.46 -15.17 -5.91
N LEU A 16 10.33 -16.07 -6.89
CA LEU A 16 9.89 -17.46 -6.65
C LEU A 16 10.84 -18.21 -5.71
N ASN A 17 12.15 -17.94 -5.76
CA ASN A 17 13.12 -18.52 -4.84
C ASN A 17 13.05 -17.92 -3.42
N LYS A 18 12.56 -16.68 -3.27
CA LYS A 18 12.42 -15.99 -1.98
C LYS A 18 11.13 -16.34 -1.25
N VAL A 19 10.08 -16.66 -2.00
CA VAL A 19 8.79 -17.03 -1.40
C VAL A 19 8.86 -18.48 -0.93
N GLU A 20 8.46 -18.75 0.31
CA GLU A 20 8.41 -20.12 0.81
C GLU A 20 7.48 -20.96 -0.09
N ASP A 21 7.89 -22.18 -0.42
CA ASP A 21 7.05 -23.11 -1.16
C ASP A 21 5.98 -23.71 -0.24
N THR A 22 5.07 -22.85 0.21
CA THR A 22 3.93 -23.22 1.05
C THR A 22 2.65 -23.15 0.26
N TYR A 23 1.75 -24.08 0.60
CA TYR A 23 0.41 -24.18 0.02
C TYR A 23 -0.47 -22.93 0.24
N TYR A 24 -0.10 -22.04 1.18
CA TYR A 24 -0.84 -20.81 1.50
C TYR A 24 -0.12 -19.54 1.02
N ASN A 25 0.80 -19.67 0.05
CA ASN A 25 1.59 -18.54 -0.41
C ASN A 25 0.89 -17.71 -1.51
N LEU A 26 0.22 -16.63 -1.09
CA LEU A 26 -0.45 -15.71 -2.00
C LEU A 26 0.54 -14.95 -2.92
N LYS A 27 1.74 -14.61 -2.43
CA LYS A 27 2.79 -13.97 -3.24
C LYS A 27 3.20 -14.87 -4.40
N ARG A 28 3.35 -16.17 -4.16
CA ARG A 28 3.63 -17.17 -5.21
C ARG A 28 2.55 -17.14 -6.30
N TYR A 29 1.28 -17.13 -5.92
CA TYR A 29 0.17 -17.05 -6.87
C TYR A 29 0.24 -15.80 -7.75
N TYR A 30 0.48 -14.62 -7.16
CA TYR A 30 0.63 -13.38 -7.93
C TYR A 30 1.85 -13.39 -8.84
N ILE A 31 2.99 -13.93 -8.38
CA ILE A 31 4.18 -14.03 -9.25
C ILE A 31 3.87 -14.91 -10.48
N LEU A 32 3.22 -16.07 -10.28
CA LEU A 32 2.86 -16.97 -11.37
C LEU A 32 1.85 -16.35 -12.34
N ARG A 33 0.83 -15.64 -11.83
CA ARG A 33 -0.26 -15.09 -12.64
C ARG A 33 0.04 -13.76 -13.31
N GLU A 34 0.74 -12.86 -12.60
CA GLU A 34 0.98 -11.49 -13.07
C GLU A 34 2.32 -11.33 -13.76
N ILE A 35 3.37 -12.00 -13.28
CA ILE A 35 4.73 -11.75 -13.77
C ILE A 35 5.17 -12.84 -14.76
N VAL A 36 4.97 -14.11 -14.40
CA VAL A 36 5.31 -15.24 -15.27
C VAL A 36 4.24 -15.46 -16.34
N ASP A 37 3.00 -15.00 -16.09
CA ASP A 37 1.83 -15.15 -16.97
C ASP A 37 1.43 -16.61 -17.24
N ILE A 38 1.54 -17.47 -16.21
CA ILE A 38 1.05 -18.86 -16.28
C ILE A 38 -0.48 -18.86 -16.38
N PRO A 39 -1.11 -19.53 -17.37
CA PRO A 39 -2.56 -19.52 -17.55
C PRO A 39 -3.37 -19.93 -16.31
N LYS A 40 -4.53 -19.31 -16.10
CA LYS A 40 -5.41 -19.60 -14.95
C LYS A 40 -5.94 -21.04 -14.88
N ASN A 41 -5.90 -21.77 -16.00
CA ASN A 41 -6.33 -23.16 -16.13
C ASN A 41 -5.17 -24.16 -16.03
N ASP A 42 -3.95 -23.68 -15.80
CA ASP A 42 -2.82 -24.54 -15.48
C ASP A 42 -3.11 -25.36 -14.21
N PRO A 43 -2.89 -26.70 -14.19
CA PRO A 43 -3.25 -27.55 -13.07
C PRO A 43 -2.65 -27.12 -11.72
N ASP A 44 -1.40 -26.64 -11.72
CA ASP A 44 -0.72 -26.24 -10.50
C ASP A 44 -1.28 -24.91 -9.98
N VAL A 45 -1.58 -23.98 -10.89
CA VAL A 45 -2.24 -22.71 -10.57
C VAL A 45 -3.65 -22.93 -10.03
N VAL A 46 -4.44 -23.81 -10.65
CA VAL A 46 -5.79 -24.16 -10.18
C VAL A 46 -5.74 -24.79 -8.78
N THR A 47 -4.77 -25.66 -8.53
CA THR A 47 -4.59 -26.31 -7.23
C THR A 47 -4.20 -25.28 -6.17
N LEU A 48 -3.17 -24.46 -6.43
CA LEU A 48 -2.73 -23.40 -5.53
C LEU A 48 -3.87 -22.42 -5.23
N HIS A 49 -4.60 -21.99 -6.25
CA HIS A 49 -5.75 -21.08 -6.13
C HIS A 49 -6.83 -21.61 -5.19
N LYS A 50 -7.25 -22.87 -5.38
CA LYS A 50 -8.21 -23.53 -4.49
C LYS A 50 -7.69 -23.63 -3.07
N THR A 51 -6.43 -24.02 -2.89
CA THR A 51 -5.86 -24.18 -1.55
C THR A 51 -5.75 -22.85 -0.80
N LEU A 52 -5.43 -21.76 -1.49
CA LEU A 52 -5.42 -20.41 -0.92
C LEU A 52 -6.82 -20.00 -0.45
N ILE A 53 -7.85 -20.21 -1.26
CA ILE A 53 -9.23 -19.88 -0.90
C ILE A 53 -9.67 -20.67 0.35
N HIS A 54 -9.49 -21.99 0.35
CA HIS A 54 -9.85 -22.82 1.50
C HIS A 54 -9.04 -22.43 2.76
N GLY A 55 -7.73 -22.21 2.62
CA GLY A 55 -6.88 -21.80 3.74
C GLY A 55 -7.27 -20.49 4.42
N ILE A 56 -7.93 -19.60 3.67
CA ILE A 56 -8.53 -18.38 4.22
C ILE A 56 -9.91 -18.69 4.80
N LEU A 57 -10.82 -19.29 4.02
CA LEU A 57 -12.20 -19.53 4.44
C LEU A 57 -12.34 -20.45 5.66
N ASP A 58 -11.49 -21.47 5.79
CA ASP A 58 -11.50 -22.42 6.90
C ASP A 58 -11.20 -21.76 8.26
N LYS A 59 -10.61 -20.55 8.24
CA LYS A 59 -10.30 -19.75 9.44
C LYS A 59 -11.38 -18.72 9.76
N GLN A 60 -12.41 -18.59 8.91
CA GLN A 60 -13.48 -17.64 9.15
C GLN A 60 -14.30 -18.06 10.38
N MET A 61 -14.50 -17.11 11.30
CA MET A 61 -15.31 -17.33 12.49
C MET A 61 -16.81 -17.22 12.17
N GLU A 62 -17.66 -17.75 13.06
CA GLU A 62 -19.12 -17.75 12.88
C GLU A 62 -19.70 -16.34 12.64
N ASN A 63 -19.14 -15.32 13.30
CA ASN A 63 -19.51 -13.92 13.14
C ASN A 63 -19.02 -13.28 11.83
N GLY A 64 -18.36 -14.03 10.94
CA GLY A 64 -17.85 -13.56 9.66
C GLY A 64 -16.44 -12.98 9.69
N SER A 65 -15.83 -12.83 10.85
CA SER A 65 -14.51 -12.22 11.00
C SER A 65 -13.37 -13.23 10.85
N TRP A 66 -12.16 -12.69 10.71
CA TRP A 66 -10.93 -13.41 10.98
C TRP A 66 -10.28 -12.83 12.24
N ASP A 67 -9.89 -13.72 13.15
CA ASP A 67 -9.25 -13.40 14.44
C ASP A 67 -10.07 -12.45 15.35
N ASN A 68 -11.38 -12.31 15.12
CA ASN A 68 -12.18 -11.24 15.75
C ASN A 68 -11.54 -9.85 15.59
N LYS A 69 -10.85 -9.59 14.48
CA LYS A 69 -10.25 -8.29 14.17
C LYS A 69 -10.85 -7.73 12.90
N VAL A 70 -11.38 -6.51 12.97
CA VAL A 70 -11.69 -5.73 11.75
C VAL A 70 -10.41 -5.52 10.97
N TYR A 71 -9.38 -5.05 11.67
CA TYR A 71 -8.06 -4.79 11.12
C TYR A 71 -7.00 -5.37 12.05
N ASN A 72 -6.18 -6.23 11.46
CA ASN A 72 -4.87 -6.65 11.92
C ASN A 72 -4.06 -6.80 10.62
N TYR A 73 -2.82 -6.32 10.60
CA TYR A 73 -2.04 -6.26 9.36
C TYR A 73 -1.93 -7.67 8.76
N GLU A 74 -2.34 -7.83 7.51
CA GLU A 74 -2.49 -9.10 6.77
C GLU A 74 -3.44 -10.17 7.31
N GLU A 75 -3.76 -10.15 8.60
CA GLU A 75 -4.49 -11.22 9.29
C GLU A 75 -5.96 -10.87 9.54
N GLY A 76 -6.29 -9.58 9.65
CA GLY A 76 -7.63 -9.12 9.99
C GLY A 76 -8.63 -9.25 8.84
N THR A 77 -9.92 -9.13 9.20
CA THR A 77 -11.06 -9.31 8.30
C THR A 77 -10.96 -8.49 7.02
N THR A 78 -10.51 -7.23 7.07
CA THR A 78 -10.32 -6.40 5.87
C THR A 78 -9.38 -7.05 4.85
N HIS A 79 -8.22 -7.55 5.28
CA HIS A 79 -7.23 -8.13 4.38
C HIS A 79 -7.69 -9.49 3.86
N GLN A 80 -8.32 -10.32 4.70
CA GLN A 80 -8.83 -11.62 4.26
C GLN A 80 -9.92 -11.48 3.20
N VAL A 81 -10.85 -10.54 3.38
CA VAL A 81 -11.88 -10.24 2.37
C VAL A 81 -11.25 -9.75 1.05
N MET A 82 -10.29 -8.82 1.12
CA MET A 82 -9.60 -8.36 -0.10
C MET A 82 -8.88 -9.51 -0.80
N LYS A 83 -8.18 -10.40 -0.06
CA LYS A 83 -7.52 -11.59 -0.62
C LYS A 83 -8.52 -12.52 -1.30
N LEU A 84 -9.67 -12.79 -0.68
CA LEU A 84 -10.72 -13.64 -1.28
C LEU A 84 -11.28 -13.03 -2.56
N VAL A 85 -11.53 -11.72 -2.59
CA VAL A 85 -11.99 -11.00 -3.79
C VAL A 85 -10.93 -11.01 -4.89
N ASP A 86 -9.66 -10.77 -4.53
CA ASP A 86 -8.53 -10.81 -5.47
C ASP A 86 -8.32 -12.24 -6.02
N LEU A 87 -8.65 -13.28 -5.23
CA LEU A 87 -8.75 -14.68 -5.66
C LEU A 87 -10.07 -15.00 -6.39
N GLY A 88 -10.95 -14.03 -6.65
CA GLY A 88 -12.17 -14.24 -7.44
C GLY A 88 -13.31 -14.96 -6.72
N VAL A 89 -13.30 -15.01 -5.38
CA VAL A 89 -14.48 -15.41 -4.61
C VAL A 89 -15.61 -14.40 -4.87
N ASN A 90 -16.81 -14.91 -5.13
CA ASN A 90 -17.94 -14.08 -5.50
C ASN A 90 -18.32 -13.17 -4.31
N ILE A 91 -18.51 -11.87 -4.57
CA ILE A 91 -18.92 -10.90 -3.54
C ILE A 91 -20.28 -11.23 -2.91
N ASN A 92 -21.11 -12.05 -3.59
CA ASN A 92 -22.39 -12.52 -3.09
C ASN A 92 -22.29 -13.82 -2.26
N ASP A 93 -21.09 -14.38 -2.10
CA ASP A 93 -20.85 -15.52 -1.22
C ASP A 93 -21.20 -15.16 0.23
N ASP A 94 -21.79 -16.11 0.96
CA ASP A 94 -22.23 -15.88 2.34
C ASP A 94 -21.06 -15.54 3.27
N SER A 95 -19.88 -16.09 3.04
CA SER A 95 -18.67 -15.74 3.78
C SER A 95 -18.31 -14.27 3.60
N ILE A 96 -18.40 -13.74 2.37
CA ILE A 96 -18.13 -12.32 2.10
C ILE A 96 -19.21 -11.44 2.74
N LYS A 97 -20.50 -11.79 2.62
CA LYS A 97 -21.60 -11.04 3.24
C LYS A 97 -21.48 -10.98 4.76
N LYS A 98 -21.13 -12.08 5.42
CA LYS A 98 -20.90 -12.10 6.87
C LYS A 98 -19.76 -11.18 7.27
N ALA A 99 -18.64 -11.21 6.54
CA ALA A 99 -17.50 -10.33 6.80
C ALA A 99 -17.83 -8.84 6.57
N VAL A 100 -18.63 -8.52 5.55
CA VAL A 100 -19.15 -7.18 5.29
C VAL A 100 -20.01 -6.70 6.45
N ASN A 101 -20.96 -7.52 6.92
CA ASN A 101 -21.79 -7.19 8.07
C ASN A 101 -20.96 -6.98 9.34
N TYR A 102 -19.95 -7.83 9.56
CA TYR A 102 -19.00 -7.69 10.66
C TYR A 102 -18.30 -6.33 10.60
N MET A 103 -17.73 -5.94 9.46
CA MET A 103 -17.05 -4.64 9.32
C MET A 103 -18.01 -3.45 9.55
N PHE A 104 -19.24 -3.50 9.01
CA PHE A 104 -20.24 -2.45 9.23
C PHE A 104 -20.64 -2.27 10.70
N SER A 105 -20.56 -3.32 11.52
CA SER A 105 -20.89 -3.22 12.95
C SER A 105 -19.95 -2.30 13.76
N PHE A 106 -18.81 -1.90 13.18
CA PHE A 106 -17.81 -1.02 13.81
C PHE A 106 -17.81 0.41 13.27
N GLN A 107 -18.81 0.79 12.46
CA GLN A 107 -18.92 2.16 11.99
C GLN A 107 -19.45 3.08 13.11
N ARG A 108 -18.80 4.24 13.28
CA ARG A 108 -19.21 5.30 14.20
C ARG A 108 -20.13 6.31 13.53
N GLU A 109 -20.81 7.13 14.33
CA GLU A 109 -21.74 8.16 13.84
C GLU A 109 -21.07 9.20 12.93
N ASN A 110 -19.77 9.48 13.09
CA ASN A 110 -19.03 10.39 12.23
C ASN A 110 -18.57 9.75 10.90
N GLY A 111 -18.83 8.46 10.69
CA GLY A 111 -18.46 7.71 9.50
C GLY A 111 -17.18 6.87 9.62
N ALA A 112 -16.34 7.13 10.61
CA ALA A 112 -15.10 6.38 10.84
C ALA A 112 -15.39 4.92 11.25
N PHE A 113 -14.44 4.02 11.03
CA PHE A 113 -14.49 2.66 11.55
C PHE A 113 -13.51 2.46 12.70
N MET A 114 -13.99 1.84 13.78
CA MET A 114 -13.20 1.64 14.99
C MET A 114 -13.72 0.44 15.79
N GLN A 115 -12.83 -0.51 16.08
CA GLN A 115 -13.15 -1.69 16.89
C GLN A 115 -12.87 -1.49 18.38
N ASN A 116 -11.76 -0.85 18.72
CA ASN A 116 -11.36 -0.57 20.10
C ASN A 116 -11.23 0.93 20.30
N GLU A 117 -11.45 1.40 21.52
CA GLU A 117 -11.14 2.77 21.88
C GLU A 117 -9.63 3.05 21.70
N PRO A 118 -9.24 4.26 21.27
CA PRO A 118 -7.85 4.59 21.05
C PRO A 118 -7.04 4.55 22.35
N SER A 119 -5.97 3.76 22.38
CA SER A 119 -5.10 3.60 23.56
C SER A 119 -4.35 4.88 23.97
N CYS A 120 -4.33 5.91 23.12
CA CYS A 120 -3.63 7.17 23.34
C CYS A 120 -4.53 8.41 23.22
N GLY A 121 -5.85 8.25 23.36
CA GLY A 121 -6.80 9.36 23.21
C GLY A 121 -6.89 9.92 21.78
N ALA A 122 -6.30 9.24 20.80
CA ALA A 122 -6.37 9.62 19.39
C ALA A 122 -7.77 9.36 18.84
N GLU A 123 -8.60 10.39 18.66
CA GLU A 123 -10.01 10.32 18.23
C GLU A 123 -10.29 9.58 16.89
N ALA A 124 -9.26 9.11 16.19
CA ALA A 124 -9.36 8.59 14.83
C ALA A 124 -8.44 7.43 14.54
N SER A 125 -8.99 6.41 13.86
CA SER A 125 -8.22 5.37 13.22
C SER A 125 -8.30 5.49 11.70
N LEU A 126 -7.44 6.36 11.13
CA LEU A 126 -7.31 6.53 9.67
C LEU A 126 -6.95 5.22 8.97
N VAL A 127 -6.06 4.43 9.57
CA VAL A 127 -5.61 3.15 9.01
C VAL A 127 -6.76 2.13 8.94
N VAL A 128 -7.51 1.97 10.03
CA VAL A 128 -8.64 1.03 10.08
C VAL A 128 -9.74 1.48 9.13
N THR A 129 -10.12 2.77 9.19
CA THR A 129 -11.15 3.32 8.30
C THR A 129 -10.77 3.14 6.84
N ASN A 130 -9.52 3.42 6.48
CA ASN A 130 -9.02 3.24 5.12
C ASN A 130 -9.05 1.78 4.66
N ALA A 131 -8.62 0.84 5.52
CA ALA A 131 -8.66 -0.59 5.20
C ALA A 131 -10.10 -1.10 5.02
N VAL A 132 -11.04 -0.61 5.84
CA VAL A 132 -12.46 -0.98 5.73
C VAL A 132 -13.08 -0.42 4.45
N VAL A 133 -12.85 0.86 4.09
CA VAL A 133 -13.38 1.39 2.81
C VAL A 133 -12.80 0.68 1.61
N MET A 134 -11.53 0.27 1.65
CA MET A 134 -10.92 -0.55 0.59
C MET A 134 -11.63 -1.90 0.46
N ALA A 135 -11.82 -2.62 1.58
CA ALA A 135 -12.46 -3.93 1.59
C ALA A 135 -13.92 -3.85 1.14
N LEU A 136 -14.69 -2.89 1.69
CA LEU A 136 -16.10 -2.70 1.35
C LEU A 136 -16.31 -2.27 -0.10
N SER A 137 -15.45 -1.40 -0.63
CA SER A 137 -15.57 -0.95 -2.01
C SER A 137 -15.30 -2.08 -3.00
N ARG A 138 -14.31 -2.93 -2.71
CA ARG A 138 -14.02 -4.14 -3.50
C ARG A 138 -15.12 -5.20 -3.42
N THR A 139 -15.95 -5.19 -2.38
CA THR A 139 -17.13 -6.07 -2.26
C THR A 139 -18.42 -5.46 -2.81
N GLY A 140 -18.33 -4.36 -3.56
CA GLY A 140 -19.46 -3.75 -4.27
C GLY A 140 -20.19 -2.66 -3.49
N TYR A 141 -19.64 -2.18 -2.36
CA TYR A 141 -20.26 -1.14 -1.53
C TYR A 141 -19.63 0.23 -1.72
N ALA A 142 -18.88 0.48 -2.79
CA ALA A 142 -18.15 1.73 -3.01
C ALA A 142 -19.07 2.98 -2.95
N ASP A 143 -20.30 2.85 -3.45
CA ASP A 143 -21.31 3.91 -3.47
C ASP A 143 -22.35 3.78 -2.34
N ASP A 144 -22.18 2.82 -1.41
CA ASP A 144 -23.05 2.71 -0.23
C ASP A 144 -22.90 4.00 0.62
N PRO A 145 -24.02 4.64 1.04
CA PRO A 145 -23.96 5.89 1.80
C PRO A 145 -23.07 5.82 3.05
N ARG A 146 -22.96 4.64 3.68
CA ARG A 146 -22.08 4.41 4.83
C ARG A 146 -20.61 4.47 4.42
N VAL A 147 -20.25 3.88 3.28
CA VAL A 147 -18.88 3.91 2.75
C VAL A 147 -18.52 5.31 2.25
N VAL A 148 -19.44 5.99 1.56
CA VAL A 148 -19.29 7.40 1.16
C VAL A 148 -19.06 8.30 2.38
N LYS A 149 -19.79 8.07 3.48
CA LYS A 149 -19.57 8.81 4.73
C LYS A 149 -18.18 8.59 5.31
N ALA A 150 -17.66 7.36 5.26
CA ALA A 150 -16.31 7.04 5.70
C ALA A 150 -15.23 7.69 4.81
N TYR A 151 -15.44 7.72 3.48
CA TYR A 151 -14.58 8.48 2.58
C TYR A 151 -14.56 9.97 2.89
N ASN A 152 -15.73 10.57 3.08
CA ASN A 152 -15.84 11.99 3.45
C ASN A 152 -15.12 12.27 4.76
N TRP A 153 -15.26 11.38 5.75
CA TRP A 153 -14.50 11.48 6.99
C TRP A 153 -12.98 11.39 6.76
N LEU A 154 -12.47 10.51 5.89
CA LEU A 154 -11.04 10.50 5.53
C LEU A 154 -10.61 11.83 4.92
N CYS A 155 -11.44 12.45 4.08
CA CYS A 155 -11.15 13.74 3.46
C CYS A 155 -11.04 14.88 4.48
N THR A 156 -11.80 14.87 5.58
CA THR A 156 -11.70 15.93 6.62
C THR A 156 -10.39 15.90 7.38
N TRP A 157 -9.62 14.81 7.31
CA TRP A 157 -8.30 14.67 7.93
C TRP A 157 -7.15 15.19 7.05
N GLN A 158 -7.44 15.59 5.81
CA GLN A 158 -6.42 16.10 4.90
C GLN A 158 -5.91 17.46 5.38
N GLN A 159 -4.60 17.60 5.43
CA GLN A 159 -3.91 18.81 5.87
C GLN A 159 -3.95 19.89 4.77
N GLN A 160 -3.57 21.13 5.11
CA GLN A 160 -3.57 22.25 4.16
C GLN A 160 -2.61 22.02 2.96
N ASP A 161 -1.48 21.34 3.20
CA ASP A 161 -0.48 20.97 2.18
C ASP A 161 -0.91 19.79 1.26
N GLY A 162 -2.10 19.23 1.48
CA GLY A 162 -2.62 18.08 0.72
C GLY A 162 -2.25 16.72 1.30
N SER A 163 -1.42 16.66 2.34
CA SER A 163 -1.02 15.40 2.98
C SER A 163 -2.07 14.84 3.93
N TRP A 164 -1.94 13.56 4.27
CA TRP A 164 -2.53 12.96 5.47
C TRP A 164 -1.44 12.62 6.47
N LEU A 165 -1.77 12.74 7.75
CA LEU A 165 -0.88 12.45 8.89
C LEU A 165 -1.56 11.48 9.85
N SER A 166 -0.77 10.73 10.60
CA SER A 166 -1.32 10.03 11.77
C SER A 166 -1.76 11.05 12.83
N PRO A 167 -2.74 10.73 13.69
CA PRO A 167 -3.19 11.65 14.74
C PRO A 167 -2.05 12.19 15.62
N GLY A 168 -1.07 11.35 15.97
CA GLY A 168 0.11 11.78 16.72
C GLY A 168 1.01 12.75 15.93
N ALA A 169 1.15 12.56 14.61
CA ALA A 169 1.91 13.48 13.76
C ALA A 169 1.18 14.82 13.57
N GLN A 170 -0.14 14.80 13.40
CA GLN A 170 -0.97 16.01 13.36
C GLN A 170 -0.87 16.80 14.67
N SER A 171 -1.04 16.15 15.82
CA SER A 171 -0.96 16.82 17.13
C SER A 171 0.40 17.49 17.36
N ARG A 172 1.51 16.87 16.89
CA ARG A 172 2.83 17.51 16.94
C ARG A 172 2.91 18.74 16.03
N ARG A 173 2.28 18.68 14.84
CA ARG A 173 2.23 19.79 13.88
C ARG A 173 1.51 21.00 14.42
N GLU A 174 0.36 20.79 15.05
CA GLU A 174 -0.42 21.85 15.69
C GLU A 174 0.33 22.53 16.83
N LYS A 175 1.19 21.79 17.56
CA LYS A 175 2.04 22.33 18.64
C LYS A 175 3.28 23.08 18.14
N GLY A 176 3.45 23.28 16.83
CA GLY A 176 4.59 23.97 16.25
C GLY A 176 5.91 23.18 16.28
N GLY A 177 5.92 21.98 16.87
CA GLY A 177 7.10 21.12 17.00
C GLY A 177 7.32 20.18 15.80
N TYR A 178 6.61 20.39 14.70
CA TYR A 178 6.67 19.52 13.53
C TYR A 178 7.03 20.34 12.29
N PRO A 179 8.33 20.65 12.07
CA PRO A 179 8.79 21.34 10.87
C PRO A 179 8.78 20.44 9.62
N TYR A 180 8.21 19.23 9.71
CA TYR A 180 8.20 18.26 8.64
C TYR A 180 7.08 18.60 7.64
N CYS A 181 7.38 19.50 6.73
CA CYS A 181 6.56 19.79 5.57
C CYS A 181 6.21 18.53 4.76
N TYR A 182 6.86 17.38 4.97
CA TYR A 182 6.81 16.27 4.01
C TYR A 182 6.79 14.82 4.56
N CYS A 183 6.55 14.67 5.84
CA CYS A 183 6.40 13.38 6.52
C CYS A 183 5.00 12.74 6.34
N GLY A 184 4.28 13.07 5.28
CA GLY A 184 2.96 12.54 4.98
C GLY A 184 3.00 11.42 3.95
N ILE A 185 4.13 11.16 3.27
CA ILE A 185 4.17 10.24 2.09
C ILE A 185 3.48 8.91 2.39
N HIS A 186 3.91 8.19 3.44
CA HIS A 186 3.36 6.86 3.71
C HIS A 186 1.85 6.88 4.00
N GLN A 187 1.39 7.79 4.86
CA GLN A 187 -0.02 7.88 5.22
C GLN A 187 -0.86 8.38 4.03
N THR A 188 -0.36 9.38 3.30
CA THR A 188 -0.99 9.95 2.10
C THR A 188 -1.15 8.89 1.02
N ARG A 189 -0.11 8.13 0.69
CA ARG A 189 -0.25 7.03 -0.28
C ARG A 189 -1.29 6.02 0.15
N ASN A 190 -1.37 5.69 1.44
CA ASN A 190 -2.31 4.69 1.94
C ASN A 190 -3.75 5.19 1.82
N ILE A 191 -4.02 6.45 2.16
CA ILE A 191 -5.35 7.05 1.98
C ILE A 191 -5.71 7.13 0.50
N LEU A 192 -4.76 7.51 -0.36
CA LEU A 192 -4.97 7.55 -1.81
C LEU A 192 -5.30 6.17 -2.41
N LEU A 193 -4.71 5.09 -1.89
CA LEU A 193 -5.09 3.72 -2.25
C LEU A 193 -6.53 3.39 -1.80
N GLY A 194 -7.02 3.99 -0.71
CA GLY A 194 -8.43 3.90 -0.33
C GLY A 194 -9.32 4.66 -1.31
N LEU A 195 -9.01 5.93 -1.57
CA LEU A 195 -9.79 6.77 -2.48
C LEU A 195 -9.83 6.19 -3.91
N SER A 196 -8.79 5.50 -4.35
CA SER A 196 -8.74 4.89 -5.68
C SER A 196 -9.75 3.76 -5.89
N THR A 197 -10.32 3.20 -4.82
CA THR A 197 -11.31 2.10 -4.89
C THR A 197 -12.73 2.56 -5.22
N SER A 198 -13.00 3.87 -5.26
CA SER A 198 -14.24 4.44 -5.76
C SER A 198 -13.94 5.35 -6.95
N GLU A 199 -14.72 5.25 -8.03
CA GLU A 199 -14.52 6.10 -9.21
C GLU A 199 -14.70 7.60 -8.88
N THR A 200 -15.70 7.91 -8.05
CA THR A 200 -15.98 9.27 -7.58
C THR A 200 -14.83 9.78 -6.72
N MET A 201 -14.40 8.99 -5.74
CA MET A 201 -13.34 9.43 -4.81
C MET A 201 -11.98 9.55 -5.48
N ARG A 202 -11.68 8.68 -6.47
CA ARG A 202 -10.45 8.76 -7.27
C ARG A 202 -10.30 10.12 -7.97
N LYS A 203 -11.40 10.76 -8.35
CA LYS A 203 -11.45 12.05 -9.04
C LYS A 203 -11.75 13.23 -8.10
N SER A 204 -11.87 12.97 -6.80
CA SER A 204 -12.18 14.01 -5.81
C SER A 204 -11.06 15.04 -5.69
N GLU A 205 -11.41 16.25 -5.24
CA GLU A 205 -10.42 17.29 -4.93
C GLU A 205 -9.38 16.81 -3.91
N ALA A 206 -9.81 16.01 -2.92
CA ALA A 206 -8.91 15.43 -1.94
C ALA A 206 -7.85 14.53 -2.58
N ALA A 207 -8.26 13.67 -3.53
CA ALA A 207 -7.34 12.82 -4.27
C ALA A 207 -6.34 13.64 -5.11
N VAL A 208 -6.82 14.68 -5.81
CA VAL A 208 -5.97 15.60 -6.59
C VAL A 208 -4.92 16.27 -5.69
N ARG A 209 -5.35 16.85 -4.56
CA ARG A 209 -4.44 17.51 -3.61
C ARG A 209 -3.40 16.54 -3.01
N GLY A 210 -3.79 15.28 -2.77
CA GLY A 210 -2.88 14.25 -2.31
C GLY A 210 -1.85 13.85 -3.37
N VAL A 211 -2.25 13.78 -4.64
CA VAL A 211 -1.35 13.56 -5.77
C VAL A 211 -0.38 14.72 -5.91
N ASP A 212 -0.87 15.96 -5.84
CA ASP A 212 -0.04 17.17 -5.93
C ASP A 212 0.99 17.21 -4.80
N TYR A 213 0.60 16.82 -3.58
CA TYR A 213 1.52 16.66 -2.47
C TYR A 213 2.64 15.65 -2.77
N LEU A 214 2.29 14.44 -3.24
CA LEU A 214 3.29 13.41 -3.58
C LEU A 214 4.20 13.87 -4.72
N LEU A 215 3.65 14.46 -5.78
CA LEU A 215 4.44 14.98 -6.90
C LEU A 215 5.30 16.17 -6.50
N GLY A 216 4.84 17.01 -5.57
CA GLY A 216 5.57 18.14 -5.01
C GLY A 216 6.85 17.72 -4.27
N LEU A 217 6.89 16.47 -3.81
CA LEU A 217 8.02 15.89 -3.09
C LEU A 217 9.12 15.28 -3.94
N TYR A 218 8.89 15.19 -5.25
CA TYR A 218 9.89 14.68 -6.18
C TYR A 218 11.16 15.55 -6.14
N GLY A 219 12.33 14.93 -5.98
CA GLY A 219 13.62 15.62 -6.00
C GLY A 219 14.01 16.28 -4.67
N TYR A 220 13.34 15.93 -3.57
CA TYR A 220 13.72 16.36 -2.22
C TYR A 220 13.96 15.19 -1.26
N LYS A 221 14.94 15.33 -0.36
CA LYS A 221 15.27 14.34 0.68
C LYS A 221 15.60 14.97 2.02
N HIS A 222 15.51 14.16 3.08
CA HIS A 222 16.19 14.44 4.34
C HIS A 222 17.62 13.90 4.29
N THR A 223 18.57 14.65 4.84
CA THR A 223 19.96 14.20 4.96
C THR A 223 20.07 13.17 6.08
N ILE A 224 20.65 12.01 5.77
CA ILE A 224 20.91 10.96 6.76
C ILE A 224 22.42 10.84 6.92
N THR A 225 22.96 11.37 8.02
CA THR A 225 24.39 11.35 8.31
C THR A 225 24.70 10.28 9.34
N VAL A 226 25.30 9.17 8.89
CA VAL A 226 25.69 8.05 9.77
C VAL A 226 27.05 7.50 9.37
N THR A 227 27.82 7.05 10.35
CA THR A 227 29.14 6.42 10.16
C THR A 227 29.10 4.89 10.31
N GLU A 228 27.99 4.36 10.80
CA GLU A 228 27.80 2.94 11.09
C GLU A 228 26.47 2.47 10.48
N ALA A 229 26.32 1.15 10.34
CA ALA A 229 25.09 0.57 9.85
C ALA A 229 23.93 0.87 10.81
N VAL A 230 22.75 1.15 10.27
CA VAL A 230 21.57 1.56 11.04
C VAL A 230 20.36 0.70 10.74
N GLU A 231 19.55 0.49 11.77
CA GLU A 231 18.28 -0.22 11.64
C GLU A 231 17.18 0.74 11.20
N PRO A 232 16.40 0.40 10.15
CA PRO A 232 15.19 1.12 9.79
C PRO A 232 14.04 0.77 10.74
N PRO A 233 12.99 1.60 10.82
CA PRO A 233 12.78 2.89 10.16
C PRO A 233 13.62 4.05 10.74
N LEU A 234 14.04 4.96 9.86
CA LEU A 234 15.07 5.97 10.13
C LEU A 234 14.49 7.31 10.65
N TYR A 235 13.56 7.26 11.60
CA TYR A 235 12.80 8.44 12.08
C TYR A 235 13.67 9.58 12.65
N ARG A 236 14.79 9.24 13.30
CA ARG A 236 15.67 10.19 14.00
C ARG A 236 16.42 11.15 13.07
N TYR A 237 16.48 10.85 11.78
CA TYR A 237 17.22 11.66 10.79
C TYR A 237 16.32 12.65 10.03
N MET A 238 15.07 12.78 10.45
CA MET A 238 14.14 13.72 9.83
C MET A 238 14.19 15.12 10.44
N GLU A 239 14.94 15.32 11.52
CA GLU A 239 15.10 16.64 12.17
C GLU A 239 15.78 17.65 11.22
N GLU A 240 16.56 17.14 10.28
CA GLU A 240 17.20 17.93 9.22
C GLU A 240 16.16 18.47 8.21
N PRO A 241 16.34 19.70 7.70
CA PRO A 241 15.45 20.26 6.69
C PRO A 241 15.46 19.45 5.39
N LEU A 242 14.37 19.53 4.62
CA LEU A 242 14.35 18.97 3.27
C LEU A 242 15.34 19.71 2.38
N THR A 243 16.15 18.96 1.64
CA THR A 243 17.12 19.50 0.68
C THR A 243 16.82 18.97 -0.71
N SER A 244 17.08 19.80 -1.72
CA SER A 244 17.00 19.36 -3.12
C SER A 244 18.09 18.33 -3.40
N PHE A 245 17.77 17.28 -4.15
CA PHE A 245 18.75 16.28 -4.60
C PHE A 245 18.40 15.75 -5.99
N GLU A 246 19.41 15.21 -6.69
CA GLU A 246 19.24 14.56 -7.99
C GLU A 246 18.71 13.12 -7.83
N GLY A 247 17.44 13.00 -7.47
CA GLY A 247 16.74 11.71 -7.37
C GLY A 247 15.22 11.84 -7.42
N ALA A 248 14.53 10.76 -7.08
CA ALA A 248 13.07 10.66 -7.12
C ALA A 248 12.43 11.00 -5.76
N TRP A 249 11.79 10.04 -5.10
CA TRP A 249 11.18 10.24 -3.78
C TRP A 249 12.02 9.60 -2.69
N HIS A 250 12.11 10.26 -1.53
CA HIS A 250 12.94 9.83 -0.41
C HIS A 250 12.24 10.11 0.93
N ASP A 251 11.77 9.06 1.59
CA ASP A 251 11.20 9.10 2.95
C ASP A 251 11.86 8.00 3.81
N PRO A 252 12.79 8.36 4.72
CA PRO A 252 13.51 7.37 5.53
C PRO A 252 12.63 6.45 6.39
N ARG A 253 11.36 6.80 6.61
CA ARG A 253 10.46 6.06 7.48
C ARG A 253 9.75 4.91 6.80
N VAL A 254 9.67 4.95 5.47
CA VAL A 254 8.95 3.90 4.75
C VAL A 254 9.76 2.61 4.76
N VAL A 255 11.09 2.69 4.88
CA VAL A 255 11.95 1.51 4.91
C VAL A 255 11.58 0.63 6.12
N PRO A 256 11.22 -0.64 5.89
CA PRO A 256 10.65 -1.47 6.94
C PRO A 256 11.74 -2.27 7.68
N PRO A 257 11.52 -2.65 8.95
CA PRO A 257 12.53 -3.27 9.81
C PRO A 257 13.16 -4.56 9.24
N GLU A 258 12.42 -5.32 8.42
CA GLU A 258 12.89 -6.58 7.82
C GLU A 258 14.10 -6.42 6.89
N PHE A 259 14.45 -5.19 6.49
CA PHE A 259 15.71 -4.93 5.79
C PHE A 259 16.95 -5.13 6.67
N GLY A 260 16.76 -5.24 7.99
CA GLY A 260 17.85 -5.32 8.96
C GLY A 260 18.74 -4.09 8.93
N LEU A 261 20.00 -4.25 9.34
CA LEU A 261 20.97 -3.16 9.31
C LEU A 261 21.30 -2.74 7.86
N ILE A 262 21.26 -1.43 7.61
CA ILE A 262 21.62 -0.83 6.33
C ILE A 262 22.94 -0.10 6.49
N SER A 263 23.91 -0.41 5.63
CA SER A 263 25.21 0.26 5.64
C SER A 263 25.10 1.71 5.14
N PRO A 264 25.93 2.64 5.64
CA PRO A 264 25.87 4.06 5.28
C PRO A 264 25.79 4.34 3.77
N GLU A 265 26.55 3.58 2.97
CA GLU A 265 26.63 3.71 1.51
C GLU A 265 25.36 3.24 0.77
N ASP A 266 24.52 2.43 1.39
CA ASP A 266 23.29 1.89 0.78
C ASP A 266 22.01 2.60 1.25
N ILE A 267 22.07 3.45 2.29
CA ILE A 267 20.89 4.11 2.87
C ILE A 267 20.11 4.90 1.82
N ASP A 268 20.76 5.85 1.14
CA ASP A 268 20.06 6.71 0.18
C ASP A 268 19.40 5.89 -0.93
N ARG A 269 20.11 4.88 -1.45
CA ARG A 269 19.58 3.98 -2.48
C ARG A 269 18.38 3.20 -1.99
N LYS A 270 18.46 2.54 -0.82
CA LYS A 270 17.37 1.71 -0.27
C LYS A 270 16.14 2.55 0.06
N VAL A 271 16.35 3.73 0.67
CA VAL A 271 15.26 4.68 0.96
C VAL A 271 14.61 5.16 -0.34
N GLU A 272 15.40 5.55 -1.34
CA GLU A 272 14.90 6.04 -2.63
C GLU A 272 14.11 4.96 -3.39
N VAL A 273 14.63 3.73 -3.47
CA VAL A 273 13.95 2.58 -4.08
C VAL A 273 12.60 2.33 -3.40
N PHE A 274 12.60 2.21 -2.08
CA PHE A 274 11.41 1.85 -1.33
C PHE A 274 10.35 2.96 -1.32
N THR A 275 10.77 4.22 -1.27
CA THR A 275 9.82 5.35 -1.34
C THR A 275 9.26 5.50 -2.75
N THR A 276 10.12 5.41 -3.77
CA THR A 276 9.73 5.61 -5.16
C THR A 276 8.74 4.55 -5.63
N GLN A 277 8.95 3.26 -5.33
CA GLN A 277 7.98 2.21 -5.69
C GLN A 277 6.60 2.46 -5.05
N HIS A 278 6.58 2.93 -3.80
CA HIS A 278 5.36 3.15 -3.04
C HIS A 278 4.56 4.36 -3.54
N VAL A 279 5.25 5.44 -3.91
CA VAL A 279 4.62 6.61 -4.52
C VAL A 279 4.10 6.27 -5.91
N LEU A 280 4.92 5.64 -6.75
CA LEU A 280 4.51 5.23 -8.10
C LEU A 280 3.32 4.27 -8.08
N GLY A 281 3.31 3.28 -7.17
CA GLY A 281 2.19 2.35 -7.02
C GLY A 281 0.87 3.05 -6.67
N ALA A 282 0.89 4.04 -5.77
CA ALA A 282 -0.31 4.81 -5.44
C ALA A 282 -0.77 5.72 -6.60
N LEU A 283 0.17 6.38 -7.28
CA LEU A 283 -0.13 7.22 -8.45
C LEU A 283 -0.74 6.40 -9.59
N LEU A 284 -0.23 5.19 -9.82
CA LEU A 284 -0.78 4.23 -10.78
C LEU A 284 -2.25 3.90 -10.48
N MET A 285 -2.58 3.62 -9.22
CA MET A 285 -3.96 3.27 -8.81
C MET A 285 -4.95 4.42 -8.99
N LEU A 286 -4.46 5.66 -8.96
CA LEU A 286 -5.27 6.85 -9.27
C LEU A 286 -5.37 7.13 -10.78
N GLY A 287 -4.69 6.36 -11.62
CA GLY A 287 -4.71 6.51 -13.08
C GLY A 287 -3.61 7.42 -13.64
N HIS A 288 -2.60 7.77 -12.84
CA HIS A 288 -1.44 8.51 -13.32
C HIS A 288 -0.35 7.55 -13.80
N GLY A 289 0.13 7.74 -15.03
CA GLY A 289 1.15 6.89 -15.65
C GLY A 289 2.29 7.69 -16.28
N LEU A 290 3.04 7.02 -17.16
CA LEU A 290 4.30 7.52 -17.75
C LEU A 290 4.17 8.79 -18.61
N LYS A 291 2.95 9.30 -18.86
CA LYS A 291 2.73 10.61 -19.49
C LYS A 291 3.13 11.78 -18.58
N ASN A 292 3.15 11.59 -17.26
CA ASN A 292 3.64 12.59 -16.31
C ASN A 292 5.17 12.50 -16.21
N GLU A 293 5.86 13.63 -16.38
CA GLU A 293 7.33 13.68 -16.43
C GLU A 293 8.00 13.20 -15.14
N LYS A 294 7.47 13.56 -13.97
CA LYS A 294 8.01 13.13 -12.66
C LYS A 294 7.82 11.62 -12.47
N ILE A 295 6.67 11.08 -12.88
CA ILE A 295 6.41 9.63 -12.83
C ILE A 295 7.37 8.89 -13.76
N LYS A 296 7.56 9.38 -14.99
CA LYS A 296 8.52 8.78 -15.94
C LYS A 296 9.95 8.80 -15.38
N LYS A 297 10.43 9.95 -14.89
CA LYS A 297 11.78 10.06 -14.33
C LYS A 297 11.95 9.21 -13.08
N GLY A 298 10.96 9.16 -12.20
CA GLY A 298 10.97 8.30 -11.03
C GLY A 298 10.97 6.80 -11.37
N HIS A 299 10.21 6.39 -12.39
CA HIS A 299 10.26 5.03 -12.93
C HIS A 299 11.65 4.69 -13.48
N ASP A 300 12.22 5.57 -14.31
CA ASP A 300 13.54 5.36 -14.91
C ASP A 300 14.62 5.26 -13.82
N ARG A 301 14.55 6.13 -12.81
CA ARG A 301 15.41 6.13 -11.63
C ARG A 301 15.27 4.85 -10.81
N LEU A 302 14.05 4.36 -10.61
CA LEU A 302 13.80 3.10 -9.91
C LEU A 302 14.50 1.93 -10.63
N LEU A 303 14.41 1.85 -11.96
CA LEU A 303 15.09 0.83 -12.77
C LEU A 303 16.63 0.91 -12.72
N GLU A 304 17.19 2.08 -12.40
CA GLU A 304 18.63 2.27 -12.21
C GLU A 304 19.12 1.75 -10.86
N LEU A 305 18.29 1.90 -9.81
CA LEU A 305 18.69 1.63 -8.42
C LEU A 305 18.39 0.21 -7.92
N ILE A 306 17.41 -0.47 -8.53
CA ILE A 306 17.04 -1.84 -8.13
C ILE A 306 18.20 -2.80 -8.36
N ARG A 307 18.53 -3.56 -7.31
CA ARG A 307 19.40 -4.73 -7.39
C ARG A 307 18.54 -6.00 -7.44
N ALA A 308 18.96 -6.98 -8.24
CA ALA A 308 18.15 -8.15 -8.54
C ALA A 308 17.88 -9.03 -7.28
N ASP A 309 18.85 -9.11 -6.38
CA ASP A 309 18.78 -9.80 -5.09
C ASP A 309 17.90 -9.07 -4.06
N GLU A 310 17.57 -7.81 -4.28
CA GLU A 310 16.74 -6.97 -3.37
C GLU A 310 15.34 -6.68 -3.93
N VAL A 311 15.02 -7.13 -5.15
CA VAL A 311 13.72 -6.87 -5.77
C VAL A 311 12.57 -7.45 -4.94
N SER A 312 11.46 -6.70 -4.85
CA SER A 312 10.23 -7.09 -4.17
C SER A 312 9.06 -7.24 -5.16
N LEU A 313 8.00 -7.95 -4.75
CA LEU A 313 6.78 -8.09 -5.55
C LEU A 313 6.14 -6.72 -5.83
N GLU A 314 6.06 -5.83 -4.83
CA GLU A 314 5.57 -4.45 -4.99
C GLU A 314 6.36 -3.71 -6.07
N THR A 315 7.69 -3.82 -6.07
CA THR A 315 8.56 -3.19 -7.06
C THR A 315 8.21 -3.65 -8.47
N VAL A 316 8.11 -4.97 -8.66
CA VAL A 316 7.85 -5.57 -9.96
C VAL A 316 6.46 -5.20 -10.46
N MET A 317 5.44 -5.32 -9.61
CA MET A 317 4.08 -4.96 -9.96
C MET A 317 3.98 -3.48 -10.30
N THR A 318 4.61 -2.59 -9.52
CA THR A 318 4.64 -1.15 -9.83
C THR A 318 5.20 -0.87 -11.22
N ILE A 319 6.36 -1.46 -11.55
CA ILE A 319 7.00 -1.29 -12.87
C ILE A 319 6.07 -1.81 -13.96
N GLN A 320 5.61 -3.05 -13.83
CA GLN A 320 4.73 -3.68 -14.81
C GLN A 320 3.45 -2.88 -15.03
N GLY A 321 2.80 -2.46 -13.95
CA GLY A 321 1.55 -1.71 -13.95
C GLY A 321 1.63 -0.37 -14.68
N LEU A 322 2.81 0.28 -14.68
CA LEU A 322 3.04 1.53 -15.42
C LEU A 322 3.11 1.34 -16.94
N HIS A 323 3.42 0.12 -17.40
CA HIS A 323 3.49 -0.22 -18.83
C HIS A 323 2.27 -0.98 -19.34
N GLN A 324 1.63 -1.81 -18.50
CA GLN A 324 0.50 -2.65 -18.87
C GLN A 324 -0.46 -2.91 -17.69
N PRO A 325 -1.76 -3.16 -17.93
CA PRO A 325 -2.70 -3.50 -16.88
C PRO A 325 -2.41 -4.87 -16.25
N PHE A 326 -2.89 -5.07 -15.01
CA PHE A 326 -2.83 -6.36 -14.31
C PHE A 326 -3.97 -7.30 -14.71
N ASN A 327 -3.73 -8.61 -14.63
CA ASN A 327 -4.73 -9.67 -14.82
C ASN A 327 -5.54 -9.94 -13.54
N VAL A 328 -4.89 -9.82 -12.39
CA VAL A 328 -5.47 -9.91 -11.05
C VAL A 328 -5.25 -8.58 -10.35
N PHE A 329 -6.31 -8.00 -9.80
CA PHE A 329 -6.16 -6.82 -8.96
C PHE A 329 -5.48 -7.25 -7.67
N SER A 330 -4.23 -6.85 -7.47
CA SER A 330 -3.51 -7.04 -6.21
C SER A 330 -2.48 -5.94 -6.12
N PHE A 331 -2.59 -5.06 -5.14
CA PHE A 331 -1.46 -4.19 -4.79
C PHE A 331 -1.09 -4.33 -3.31
N ARG A 332 -1.56 -5.41 -2.68
CA ARG A 332 -1.06 -5.87 -1.39
C ARG A 332 -1.08 -7.38 -1.36
N GLY A 333 -0.20 -7.97 -2.15
CA GLY A 333 0.37 -9.28 -1.82
C GLY A 333 1.38 -9.14 -0.70
N HIS A 334 0.98 -8.61 0.47
CA HIS A 334 1.81 -8.61 1.66
C HIS A 334 1.58 -9.88 2.49
#